data_AF-D2JL81-F1
#
_entry.id   AF-D2JL81-F1
#
_cell.length_a   1.000
_cell.length_b   1.000
_cell.length_c   1.000
_cell.angle_alpha   90.00
_cell.angle_beta   90.00
_cell.angle_gamma   90.00
#
_symmetry.space_group_name_H-M   'P 1'
#
loop_
_entity.id
_entity.type
_entity.pdbx_description
1 polymer ?
#
loop_
_entity_poly.entity_id
_entity_poly.type
_entity_poly.pdbx_seq_one_letter_code
_entity_poly.pdbx_strand_id
1 'polypeptide(L)'
;MLVIIPMLAIVLVIILLKLNDKRVESIIKEHDQRIKEIIETYYTIDKVESIYKENGKTELMFKDNSLNLNSYQVKIVDSLEEERVVIEAPLYNTTDINDLFELVLAETYFYIAEDRYNGLIRISA
;
A
#
# COMPACT_ATOMS: atom_id res chain seq x y z
N MET A 1 -5.52 -53.49 10.79
CA MET A 1 -4.36 -52.64 10.46
C MET A 1 -4.40 -52.03 9.06
N LEU A 2 -4.92 -52.72 8.03
CA LEU A 2 -4.89 -52.23 6.64
C LEU A 2 -5.62 -50.89 6.37
N VAL A 3 -6.61 -50.53 7.20
CA VAL A 3 -7.39 -49.27 7.07
C VAL A 3 -6.83 -48.12 7.93
N ILE A 4 -6.02 -48.42 8.94
CA ILE A 4 -5.51 -47.43 9.90
C ILE A 4 -4.38 -46.60 9.27
N ILE A 5 -3.53 -47.23 8.46
CA ILE A 5 -2.41 -46.58 7.76
C ILE A 5 -2.91 -45.50 6.77
N PRO A 6 -3.87 -45.75 5.87
CA PRO A 6 -4.39 -44.70 4.98
C PRO A 6 -5.15 -43.61 5.75
N MET A 7 -5.83 -43.95 6.85
CA MET A 7 -6.51 -42.95 7.70
C MET A 7 -5.51 -42.00 8.38
N LEU A 8 -4.40 -42.52 8.91
CA LEU A 8 -3.31 -41.72 9.45
C LEU A 8 -2.66 -40.84 8.38
N ALA A 9 -2.45 -41.35 7.17
CA ALA A 9 -1.90 -40.59 6.06
C ALA A 9 -2.81 -39.39 5.69
N ILE A 10 -4.13 -39.59 5.63
CA ILE A 10 -5.11 -38.51 5.39
C ILE A 10 -5.03 -37.44 6.49
N VAL A 11 -4.98 -37.85 7.75
CA VAL A 11 -4.84 -36.91 8.88
C VAL A 11 -3.54 -36.10 8.76
N LEU A 12 -2.44 -36.75 8.39
CA LEU A 12 -1.13 -36.12 8.22
C LEU A 12 -1.14 -35.09 7.09
N VAL A 13 -1.79 -35.42 5.95
CA VAL A 13 -1.98 -34.48 4.83
C VAL A 13 -2.80 -33.26 5.26
N ILE A 14 -3.90 -33.46 5.99
CA ILE A 14 -4.73 -32.35 6.49
C ILE A 14 -3.93 -31.43 7.42
N ILE A 15 -3.08 -32.00 8.28
CA ILE A 15 -2.21 -31.21 9.17
C ILE A 15 -1.20 -30.40 8.35
N LEU A 16 -0.55 -31.00 7.36
CA LEU A 16 0.43 -30.31 6.51
C LEU A 16 -0.20 -29.15 5.72
N LEU A 17 -1.40 -29.35 5.17
CA LEU A 17 -2.15 -28.29 4.49
C LEU A 17 -2.43 -27.12 5.42
N LYS A 18 -2.95 -27.38 6.64
CA LYS A 18 -3.21 -26.32 7.63
C LYS A 18 -1.96 -25.57 8.07
N LEU A 19 -0.82 -26.25 8.20
CA LEU A 19 0.45 -25.60 8.53
C LEU A 19 0.94 -24.70 7.39
N ASN A 20 0.77 -25.15 6.15
CA ASN A 20 1.09 -24.35 4.98
C ASN A 20 0.21 -23.10 4.87
N ASP A 21 -1.10 -23.24 5.09
CA ASP A 21 -2.04 -22.11 5.08
C ASP A 21 -1.63 -21.03 6.09
N LYS A 22 -1.31 -21.44 7.33
CA LYS A 22 -0.82 -20.51 8.36
C LYS A 22 0.48 -19.81 7.96
N ARG A 23 1.40 -20.53 7.31
CA ARG A 23 2.67 -19.96 6.86
C ARG A 23 2.46 -18.94 5.76
N VAL A 24 1.60 -19.25 4.79
CA VAL A 24 1.25 -18.33 3.70
C VAL A 24 0.57 -17.07 4.26
N GLU A 25 -0.39 -17.22 5.18
CA GLU A 25 -1.04 -16.09 5.84
C GLU A 25 -0.05 -15.18 6.59
N SER A 26 0.93 -15.77 7.27
CA SER A 26 1.98 -15.01 7.97
C SER A 26 2.85 -14.20 7.01
N ILE A 27 3.26 -14.79 5.88
CA ILE A 27 4.07 -14.11 4.86
C ILE A 27 3.30 -12.94 4.25
N ILE A 28 2.01 -13.15 3.93
CA ILE A 28 1.16 -12.10 3.37
C ILE A 28 1.05 -10.92 4.34
N LYS A 29 0.82 -11.18 5.64
CA LYS A 29 0.76 -10.12 6.65
C LYS A 29 2.09 -9.38 6.82
N GLU A 30 3.21 -10.10 6.77
CA GLU A 30 4.54 -9.48 6.86
C GLU A 30 4.81 -8.57 5.67
N HIS A 31 4.48 -9.01 4.46
CA HIS A 31 4.63 -8.20 3.25
C HIS A 31 3.71 -6.96 3.26
N ASP A 32 2.44 -7.12 3.65
CA ASP A 32 1.47 -6.02 3.77
C ASP A 32 1.95 -4.96 4.76
N GLN A 33 2.39 -5.40 5.94
CA GLN A 33 2.94 -4.52 6.96
C GLN A 33 4.19 -3.78 6.46
N ARG A 34 5.10 -4.49 5.79
CA ARG A 34 6.32 -3.90 5.23
C ARG A 34 6.03 -2.83 4.16
N ILE A 35 5.05 -3.07 3.29
CA ILE A 35 4.65 -2.08 2.28
C ILE A 35 4.04 -0.84 2.95
N LYS A 36 3.17 -1.03 3.95
CA LYS A 36 2.59 0.07 4.72
C LYS A 36 3.66 0.91 5.41
N GLU A 37 4.63 0.26 6.04
CA GLU A 37 5.78 0.92 6.66
C GLU A 37 6.62 1.71 5.64
N ILE A 38 6.84 1.16 4.44
CA ILE A 38 7.52 1.88 3.37
C ILE A 38 6.74 3.15 3.01
N ILE A 39 5.42 3.05 2.84
CA ILE A 39 4.59 4.20 2.48
C ILE A 39 4.61 5.27 3.56
N GLU A 40 4.37 4.88 4.81
CA GLU A 40 4.34 5.78 5.96
C GLU A 40 5.71 6.41 6.26
N THR A 41 6.80 5.72 5.94
CA THR A 41 8.16 6.22 6.19
C THR A 41 8.64 7.16 5.08
N TYR A 42 8.42 6.81 3.81
CA TYR A 42 9.07 7.48 2.69
C TYR A 42 8.15 8.45 1.94
N TYR A 43 6.83 8.22 1.93
CA TYR A 43 5.88 9.01 1.15
C TYR A 43 5.01 9.89 2.04
N THR A 44 5.63 10.74 2.85
CA THR A 44 4.93 11.68 3.74
C THR A 44 4.71 13.04 3.07
N ILE A 45 3.68 13.77 3.51
CA ILE A 45 3.27 15.06 2.91
C ILE A 45 4.37 16.12 3.01
N ASP A 46 5.13 16.14 4.10
CA ASP A 46 6.24 17.05 4.33
C ASP A 46 7.42 16.83 3.37
N LYS A 47 7.51 15.65 2.74
CA LYS A 47 8.57 15.28 1.79
C LYS A 47 8.22 15.56 0.33
N VAL A 48 6.99 15.99 0.04
CA VAL A 48 6.57 16.32 -1.33
C VAL A 48 7.29 17.59 -1.78
N GLU A 49 8.05 17.51 -2.86
CA GLU A 49 8.82 18.63 -3.41
C GLU A 49 8.05 19.39 -4.48
N SER A 50 7.18 18.70 -5.24
CA SER A 50 6.34 19.30 -6.28
C SER A 50 5.16 18.41 -6.60
N ILE A 51 4.10 19.01 -7.13
CA ILE A 51 2.89 18.31 -7.54
C ILE A 51 2.61 18.64 -9.01
N TYR A 52 2.52 17.63 -9.87
CA TYR A 52 2.12 17.79 -11.26
C TYR A 52 0.72 17.23 -11.49
N LYS A 53 -0.07 17.91 -12.32
CA LYS A 53 -1.40 17.46 -12.70
C LYS A 53 -1.49 17.38 -14.22
N GLU A 54 -1.77 16.20 -14.73
CA GLU A 54 -1.99 15.96 -16.15
C GLU A 54 -3.10 14.92 -16.34
N ASN A 55 -4.05 15.18 -17.24
CA ASN A 55 -5.06 14.19 -17.68
C ASN A 55 -5.79 13.43 -16.56
N GLY A 56 -6.13 14.09 -15.45
CA GLY A 56 -6.83 13.48 -14.31
C GLY A 56 -5.95 12.60 -13.40
N LYS A 57 -4.65 12.55 -13.68
CA LYS A 57 -3.59 12.01 -12.82
C LYS A 57 -2.95 13.13 -12.00
N THR A 58 -2.38 12.76 -10.86
CA THR A 58 -1.57 13.64 -10.02
C THR A 58 -0.26 12.93 -9.73
N GLU A 59 0.86 13.53 -10.12
CA GLU A 59 2.18 13.01 -9.78
C GLU A 59 2.72 13.79 -8.57
N LEU A 60 3.02 13.07 -7.49
CA LEU A 60 3.75 13.62 -6.35
C LEU A 60 5.24 13.34 -6.54
N MET A 61 6.03 14.41 -6.63
CA MET A 61 7.48 14.31 -6.72
C MET A 61 8.09 14.37 -5.32
N PHE A 62 9.02 13.47 -5.07
CA PHE A 62 9.89 13.45 -3.91
C PHE A 62 11.35 13.53 -4.40
N LYS A 63 12.28 13.73 -3.47
CA LYS A 63 13.70 13.90 -3.78
C LYS A 63 14.30 12.85 -4.72
N ASP A 64 13.97 11.57 -4.49
CA ASP A 64 14.60 10.43 -5.16
C ASP A 64 13.62 9.59 -6.01
N ASN A 65 12.33 9.92 -6.01
CA ASN A 65 11.29 9.16 -6.71
C ASN A 65 10.01 9.98 -6.93
N SER A 66 9.04 9.40 -7.64
CA SER A 66 7.70 9.97 -7.80
C SER A 66 6.61 8.92 -7.64
N LEU A 67 5.41 9.39 -7.27
CA LEU A 67 4.20 8.56 -7.20
C LEU A 67 3.16 9.08 -8.19
N ASN A 68 2.73 8.19 -9.10
CA ASN A 68 1.68 8.47 -10.06
C ASN A 68 0.32 8.09 -9.50
N LEU A 69 -0.42 9.08 -9.02
CA LEU A 69 -1.70 8.89 -8.34
C LEU A 69 -2.87 9.23 -9.26
N ASN A 70 -4.02 8.67 -8.96
CA ASN A 70 -5.29 9.16 -9.46
C ASN A 70 -5.67 10.46 -8.73
N SER A 71 -6.36 11.37 -9.42
CA SER A 71 -6.75 12.67 -8.86
C SER A 71 -7.53 12.61 -7.55
N TYR A 72 -8.32 11.56 -7.31
CA TYR A 72 -9.09 11.37 -6.07
C TYR A 72 -8.22 11.01 -4.85
N GLN A 73 -6.99 10.56 -5.06
CA GLN A 73 -6.09 10.13 -3.98
C GLN A 73 -5.45 11.33 -3.28
N VAL A 74 -5.44 12.50 -3.91
CA VAL A 74 -4.96 13.75 -3.29
C VAL A 74 -6.16 14.57 -2.83
N LYS A 75 -6.33 14.68 -1.52
CA LYS A 75 -7.43 15.40 -0.87
C LYS A 75 -6.90 16.69 -0.27
N ILE A 76 -7.56 17.80 -0.58
CA ILE A 76 -7.19 19.10 -0.02
C ILE A 76 -7.88 19.27 1.33
N VAL A 77 -7.12 19.71 2.34
CA VAL A 77 -7.61 20.00 3.70
C VAL A 77 -7.32 21.44 4.09
N ASP A 78 -8.00 21.91 5.14
CA ASP A 78 -8.03 23.32 5.52
C ASP A 78 -6.74 23.78 6.23
N SER A 79 -6.01 22.85 6.87
CA SER A 79 -4.87 23.20 7.72
C SER A 79 -3.70 22.21 7.65
N LEU A 80 -2.50 22.69 8.01
CA LEU A 80 -1.29 21.86 8.13
C LEU A 80 -1.41 20.77 9.19
N GLU A 81 -2.24 20.96 10.22
CA GLU A 81 -2.45 19.98 11.29
C GLU A 81 -3.24 18.75 10.82
N GLU A 82 -3.96 18.89 9.70
CA GLU A 82 -4.74 17.82 9.10
C GLU A 82 -3.97 17.06 8.01
N GLU A 83 -2.74 17.47 7.69
CA GLU A 83 -1.91 16.79 6.72
C GLU A 83 -1.56 15.38 7.19
N ARG A 84 -1.87 14.39 6.36
CA ARG A 84 -1.60 12.99 6.67
C ARG A 84 -1.66 12.11 5.43
N VAL A 85 -1.07 10.93 5.57
CA VAL A 85 -1.24 9.82 4.64
C VAL A 85 -2.16 8.81 5.32
N VAL A 86 -3.18 8.34 4.61
CA VAL A 86 -4.10 7.32 5.11
C VAL A 86 -4.09 6.14 4.15
N ILE A 87 -3.80 4.95 4.67
CA ILE A 87 -3.83 3.70 3.93
C ILE A 87 -5.11 2.95 4.31
N GLU A 88 -6.04 2.81 3.36
CA GLU A 88 -7.30 2.06 3.54
C GLU A 88 -7.27 0.68 2.87
N ALA A 89 -6.07 0.24 2.48
CA ALA A 89 -5.83 -1.01 1.77
C ALA A 89 -6.24 -2.25 2.60
N PRO A 90 -7.09 -3.15 2.04
CA PRO A 90 -7.34 -4.46 2.62
C PRO A 90 -6.10 -5.35 2.53
N LEU A 91 -6.11 -6.47 3.26
CA LEU A 91 -5.07 -7.48 3.12
C LEU A 91 -5.19 -8.18 1.76
N TYR A 92 -4.25 -7.93 0.87
CA TYR A 92 -4.22 -8.56 -0.46
C TYR A 92 -3.56 -9.93 -0.41
N ASN A 93 -4.16 -10.90 -1.08
CA ASN A 93 -3.57 -12.22 -1.27
C ASN A 93 -2.68 -12.22 -2.52
N THR A 94 -1.56 -11.51 -2.45
CA THR A 94 -0.52 -11.53 -3.48
C THR A 94 0.84 -11.78 -2.84
N THR A 95 1.69 -12.51 -3.56
CA THR A 95 3.07 -12.76 -3.16
C THR A 95 4.06 -11.88 -3.92
N ASP A 96 3.62 -11.18 -4.97
CA ASP A 96 4.44 -10.20 -5.68
C ASP A 96 4.44 -8.87 -4.92
N ILE A 97 5.63 -8.44 -4.51
CA ILE A 97 5.81 -7.25 -3.68
C ILE A 97 5.55 -5.95 -4.46
N ASN A 98 5.80 -5.93 -5.77
CA ASN A 98 5.55 -4.75 -6.60
C ASN A 98 4.05 -4.60 -6.84
N ASP A 99 3.37 -5.69 -7.17
CA ASP A 99 1.91 -5.67 -7.30
C ASP A 99 1.25 -5.30 -5.97
N LEU A 100 1.77 -5.82 -4.84
CA LEU A 100 1.28 -5.45 -3.51
C LEU A 100 1.46 -3.96 -3.25
N PHE A 101 2.63 -3.39 -3.59
CA PHE A 101 2.89 -1.97 -3.45
C PHE A 101 1.87 -1.14 -4.24
N GLU A 102 1.65 -1.47 -5.52
CA GLU A 102 0.68 -0.76 -6.36
C GLU A 102 -0.76 -0.87 -5.83
N LEU A 103 -1.17 -2.04 -5.35
CA LEU A 103 -2.50 -2.26 -4.76
C LEU A 103 -2.69 -1.44 -3.47
N VAL A 104 -1.70 -1.44 -2.57
CA VAL A 104 -1.76 -0.65 -1.34
C VAL A 104 -1.72 0.84 -1.66
N LEU A 105 -0.89 1.26 -2.62
CA LEU A 105 -0.80 2.64 -3.07
C LEU A 105 -2.11 3.13 -3.68
N ALA A 106 -2.82 2.30 -4.45
CA ALA A 106 -4.13 2.64 -5.03
C ALA A 106 -5.20 2.97 -3.96
N GLU A 107 -5.08 2.38 -2.78
CA GLU A 107 -5.92 2.62 -1.60
C GLU A 107 -5.24 3.54 -0.57
N THR A 108 -4.23 4.29 -0.99
CA THR A 108 -3.55 5.30 -0.18
C THR A 108 -3.99 6.71 -0.59
N TYR A 109 -4.31 7.54 0.40
CA TYR A 109 -4.79 8.90 0.24
C TYR A 109 -3.88 9.91 0.94
N PHE A 110 -3.56 10.98 0.23
CA PHE A 110 -2.69 12.07 0.65
C PHE A 110 -3.53 13.30 0.93
N TYR A 111 -3.65 13.65 2.21
CA TYR A 111 -4.34 14.85 2.67
C TYR A 111 -3.32 15.98 2.77
N ILE A 112 -3.43 16.98 1.89
CA ILE A 112 -2.46 18.08 1.75
C ILE A 112 -3.18 19.39 2.04
N ALA A 113 -2.60 20.25 2.88
CA ALA A 113 -3.18 21.55 3.17
C ALA A 113 -3.23 22.41 1.90
N GLU A 114 -4.30 23.19 1.72
CA GLU A 114 -4.49 24.03 0.53
C GLU A 114 -3.28 24.93 0.25
N ASP A 115 -2.76 25.62 1.28
CA ASP A 115 -1.60 26.49 1.15
C ASP A 115 -0.35 25.75 0.65
N ARG A 116 -0.07 24.56 1.20
CA ARG A 116 1.06 23.73 0.75
C ARG A 116 0.83 23.26 -0.68
N TYR A 117 -0.37 22.76 -0.96
CA TYR A 117 -0.74 22.27 -2.29
C TYR A 117 -0.51 23.35 -3.34
N ASN A 118 -1.01 24.56 -3.10
CA ASN A 118 -0.86 25.70 -3.99
C ASN A 118 0.61 26.14 -4.14
N GLY A 119 1.42 26.00 -3.10
CA GLY A 119 2.87 26.28 -3.18
C GLY A 119 3.67 25.21 -3.95
N LEU A 120 3.20 23.97 -3.98
CA LEU A 120 3.89 22.83 -4.60
C LEU A 120 3.41 22.53 -6.02
N ILE A 121 2.18 22.92 -6.38
CA ILE A 121 1.65 22.61 -7.70
C ILE A 121 2.46 23.29 -8.81
N ARG A 122 2.73 22.55 -9.87
CA ARG A 122 3.36 23.00 -11.10
C ARG A 122 2.38 22.75 -12.23
N ILE A 123 2.01 23.82 -12.93
CA ILE A 123 1.24 23.72 -14.17
C ILE A 123 2.26 23.43 -15.27
N SER A 124 2.20 22.25 -15.88
CA SER A 124 2.93 22.00 -17.12
C SER A 124 2.41 22.99 -18.17
N ALA A 125 3.29 23.86 -18.67
CA ALA A 125 2.98 24.83 -19.72
C ALA A 125 2.62 24.15 -21.05
#